data_AF-A0A524Q9C9-F1
#
_entry.id   AF-A0A524Q9C9-F1
#
_cell.length_a   1.000
_cell.length_b   1.000
_cell.length_c   1.000
_cell.angle_alpha   90.00
_cell.angle_beta   90.00
_cell.angle_gamma   90.00
#
_symmetry.space_group_name_H-M   'P 1'
#
loop_
_entity.id
_entity.type
_entity.pdbx_description
1 polymer ?
#
loop_
_entity_poly.entity_id
_entity_poly.type
_entity_poly.pdbx_seq_one_letter_code
_entity_poly.pdbx_strand_id
1 'polypeptide(L)'
;MAKLVSSLWLVVLGVVAGWPAGGIAAPPEISNVYPDYPGFGPHIITGEGFDSGSTEVWTWEPSARETMEKEAAGRLGGDLSELPARPPEGARRVGMLDVERQVIVASLNGAVLWVKTAEGFSKPYLFNVAKPLWVSESKAAPGGLAYVFGFGLRPQYRRCTIAMKSDTVTFFPRMIVEARALRTADSRLVYFEVPKDVAAGRYSVYVHNSYGGRWGWRKAGELEVASPLNGQEKVFNVRTHGAKGDGLANDYRAIQNAVDAASKAGGGTVFFPPGTYATDRTILVPVDVRLRGANRDTS
;
A
#
# COMPACT_ATOMS: atom_id res chain seq x y z
N MET A 1 -9.96 5.79 69.66
CA MET A 1 -10.43 5.07 68.46
C MET A 1 -9.37 5.22 67.37
N ALA A 2 -8.66 4.13 67.07
CA ALA A 2 -7.98 3.80 65.81
C ALA A 2 -7.03 2.62 66.10
N LYS A 3 -7.49 1.39 65.85
CA LYS A 3 -6.63 0.22 65.69
C LYS A 3 -6.37 0.09 64.19
N LEU A 4 -5.13 -0.10 63.77
CA LEU A 4 -4.85 -0.89 62.58
C LEU A 4 -3.62 -1.76 62.83
N VAL A 5 -3.82 -3.05 62.61
CA VAL A 5 -2.94 -4.17 62.88
C VAL A 5 -2.09 -4.43 61.64
N SER A 6 -0.78 -4.64 61.80
CA SER A 6 0.13 -5.05 60.73
C SER A 6 -0.04 -6.55 60.47
N SER A 7 -0.47 -6.92 59.26
CA SER A 7 -0.57 -8.32 58.83
C SER A 7 0.66 -8.72 58.01
N LEU A 8 1.33 -9.75 58.54
CA LEU A 8 2.45 -10.49 57.98
C LEU A 8 2.02 -11.24 56.72
N TRP A 9 2.72 -11.09 55.60
CA TRP A 9 2.52 -11.91 54.41
C TRP A 9 3.39 -13.18 54.48
N LEU A 10 2.72 -14.34 54.45
CA LEU A 10 3.32 -15.66 54.37
C LEU A 10 3.83 -15.90 52.95
N VAL A 11 5.13 -16.13 52.76
CA VAL A 11 5.70 -16.59 51.49
C VAL A 11 5.59 -18.12 51.44
N VAL A 12 4.74 -18.65 50.56
CA VAL A 12 4.73 -20.08 50.22
C VAL A 12 5.72 -20.30 49.08
N LEU A 13 6.88 -20.85 49.40
CA LEU A 13 7.83 -21.40 48.42
C LEU A 13 7.23 -22.68 47.83
N GLY A 14 6.63 -22.56 46.65
CA GLY A 14 6.24 -23.72 45.84
C GLY A 14 7.48 -24.42 45.29
N VAL A 15 7.62 -25.71 45.61
CA VAL A 15 8.61 -26.62 45.03
C VAL A 15 8.37 -26.69 43.51
N VAL A 16 9.34 -26.22 42.73
CA VAL A 16 9.35 -26.42 41.27
C VAL A 16 9.69 -27.88 41.01
N ALA A 17 8.67 -28.68 40.72
CA ALA A 17 8.82 -30.00 40.13
C ALA A 17 9.53 -29.86 38.78
N GLY A 18 10.53 -30.72 38.54
CA GLY A 18 11.41 -30.65 37.38
C GLY A 18 10.65 -30.57 36.05
N TRP A 19 11.12 -29.69 35.16
CA TRP A 19 10.72 -29.70 33.76
C TRP A 19 11.03 -31.08 33.17
N PRO A 20 10.06 -31.80 32.58
CA PRO A 20 10.39 -32.94 31.76
C PRO A 20 11.19 -32.44 30.55
N ALA A 21 12.43 -32.91 30.42
CA ALA A 21 13.22 -32.81 29.21
C ALA A 21 12.54 -33.66 28.13
N GLY A 22 11.58 -33.06 27.42
CA GLY A 22 10.75 -33.72 26.43
C GLY A 22 9.65 -32.78 25.97
N GLY A 23 10.04 -31.67 25.34
CA GLY A 23 9.09 -30.82 24.64
C GLY A 23 8.36 -31.65 23.58
N ILE A 24 7.03 -31.59 23.57
CA ILE A 24 6.21 -32.16 22.50
C ILE A 24 6.72 -31.51 21.21
N ALA A 25 7.29 -32.31 20.31
CA ALA A 25 7.82 -31.80 19.05
C ALA A 25 6.66 -31.15 18.28
N ALA A 26 6.74 -29.82 18.11
CA ALA A 26 5.71 -29.02 17.47
C ALA A 26 6.02 -28.88 15.97
N PRO A 27 4.99 -28.66 15.10
CA PRO A 27 5.23 -28.32 13.70
C PRO A 27 6.17 -27.11 13.56
N PRO A 28 6.94 -27.02 12.47
CA PRO A 28 7.88 -25.93 12.27
C PRO A 28 7.15 -24.59 12.17
N GLU A 29 7.77 -23.52 12.65
CA GLU A 29 7.20 -22.17 12.56
C GLU A 29 8.07 -21.28 11.69
N ILE A 30 7.45 -20.52 10.78
CA ILE A 30 8.14 -19.50 9.99
C ILE A 30 7.90 -18.16 10.69
N SER A 31 8.97 -17.50 11.12
CA SER A 31 8.91 -16.16 11.72
C SER A 31 9.03 -15.07 10.67
N ASN A 32 9.97 -15.20 9.74
CA ASN A 32 10.19 -14.19 8.69
C ASN A 32 10.84 -14.80 7.44
N VAL A 33 10.61 -14.16 6.30
CA VAL A 33 11.29 -14.44 5.02
C VAL A 33 11.93 -13.15 4.55
N TYR A 34 13.19 -13.18 4.10
CA TYR A 34 13.87 -12.00 3.56
C TYR A 34 14.60 -12.30 2.24
N PRO A 35 14.43 -11.47 1.20
CA PRO A 35 13.41 -10.41 1.10
C PRO A 35 11.99 -11.01 1.06
N ASP A 36 11.02 -10.36 1.68
CA ASP A 36 9.60 -10.76 1.63
C ASP A 36 8.82 -10.06 0.51
N TYR A 37 9.53 -9.36 -0.38
CA TYR A 37 9.04 -8.69 -1.57
C TYR A 37 9.82 -9.18 -2.79
N PRO A 38 9.27 -9.04 -4.02
CA PRO A 38 9.89 -9.57 -5.22
C PRO A 38 11.32 -9.03 -5.39
N GLY A 39 12.28 -9.95 -5.45
CA GLY A 39 13.70 -9.64 -5.58
C GLY A 39 14.46 -10.79 -6.23
N PHE A 40 15.66 -10.50 -6.72
CA PHE A 40 16.57 -11.50 -7.26
C PHE A 40 17.50 -12.00 -6.15
N GLY A 41 17.55 -13.31 -5.93
CA GLY A 41 18.49 -13.93 -5.01
C GLY A 41 17.88 -15.01 -4.12
N PRO A 42 18.72 -15.73 -3.35
CA PRO A 42 18.24 -16.65 -2.34
C PRO A 42 17.51 -15.87 -1.25
N HIS A 43 16.44 -16.46 -0.74
CA HIS A 43 15.71 -15.95 0.40
C HIS A 43 16.24 -16.62 1.66
N ILE A 44 16.25 -15.86 2.75
CA ILE A 44 16.52 -16.33 4.09
C ILE A 44 15.18 -16.51 4.78
N ILE A 45 14.86 -17.74 5.16
CA ILE A 45 13.69 -18.10 5.96
C ILE A 45 14.19 -18.27 7.40
N THR A 46 13.60 -17.55 8.33
CA THR A 46 13.91 -17.65 9.76
C THR A 46 12.71 -18.21 10.51
N GLY A 47 12.96 -18.97 11.56
CA GLY A 47 11.91 -19.64 12.30
C GLY A 47 12.42 -20.61 13.35
N GLU A 48 11.54 -21.53 13.77
CA GLU A 48 11.81 -22.52 14.80
C GLU A 48 11.45 -23.93 14.32
N GLY A 49 12.14 -24.93 14.86
CA GLY A 49 11.85 -26.33 14.58
C GLY A 49 12.33 -26.80 13.21
N PHE A 50 13.37 -26.18 12.64
CA PHE A 50 14.00 -26.67 11.41
C PHE A 50 15.09 -27.70 11.74
N ASP A 51 15.30 -28.65 10.84
CA ASP A 51 16.39 -29.61 10.94
C ASP A 51 16.91 -30.04 9.55
N SER A 52 18.20 -30.32 9.46
CA SER A 52 18.85 -30.62 8.17
C SER A 52 18.46 -31.96 7.55
N GLY A 53 17.78 -32.84 8.29
CA GLY A 53 17.45 -34.20 7.85
C GLY A 53 16.04 -34.36 7.30
N SER A 54 15.07 -33.62 7.84
CA SER A 54 13.64 -33.77 7.53
C SER A 54 12.99 -32.55 6.90
N THR A 55 13.65 -31.39 6.94
CA THR A 55 13.08 -30.14 6.44
C THR A 55 12.83 -30.16 4.92
N GLU A 56 11.63 -29.79 4.52
CA GLU A 56 11.27 -29.51 3.15
C GLU A 56 10.67 -28.11 3.03
N VAL A 57 11.04 -27.40 1.97
CA VAL A 57 10.46 -26.10 1.61
C VAL A 57 9.52 -26.28 0.43
N TRP A 58 8.29 -25.78 0.56
CA TRP A 58 7.26 -25.83 -0.47
C TRP A 58 6.80 -24.42 -0.82
N THR A 59 6.70 -24.11 -2.11
CA THR A 59 6.14 -22.84 -2.56
C THR A 59 4.99 -23.00 -3.53
N TRP A 60 4.13 -21.99 -3.59
CA TRP A 60 2.99 -21.94 -4.49
C TRP A 60 2.75 -20.51 -4.98
N GLU A 61 2.35 -20.40 -6.25
CA GLU A 61 1.77 -19.18 -6.79
C GLU A 61 0.28 -19.43 -7.02
N PRO A 62 -0.62 -18.83 -6.22
CA PRO A 62 -2.03 -18.86 -6.51
C PRO A 62 -2.33 -18.25 -7.89
N SER A 63 -3.28 -18.83 -8.63
CA SER A 63 -3.67 -18.32 -9.95
C SER A 63 -3.94 -16.81 -9.93
N ALA A 64 -3.22 -16.07 -10.76
CA ALA A 64 -3.27 -14.61 -10.87
C ALA A 64 -4.16 -14.13 -12.03
N ARG A 65 -5.31 -14.78 -12.26
CA ARG A 65 -6.26 -14.28 -13.26
C ARG A 65 -6.77 -12.92 -12.79
N GLU A 66 -6.66 -11.91 -13.63
CA GLU A 66 -7.09 -10.53 -13.32
C GLU A 66 -8.55 -10.47 -12.83
N THR A 67 -9.42 -11.33 -13.36
CA THR A 67 -10.81 -11.45 -12.91
C THR A 67 -10.90 -11.84 -11.44
N MET A 68 -10.09 -12.81 -10.99
CA MET A 68 -10.06 -13.25 -9.59
C MET A 68 -9.53 -12.15 -8.66
N GLU A 69 -8.54 -11.38 -9.11
CA GLU A 69 -8.01 -10.25 -8.33
C GLU A 69 -9.11 -9.19 -8.10
N LYS A 70 -9.84 -8.83 -9.16
CA LYS A 70 -10.93 -7.84 -9.08
C LYS A 70 -12.15 -8.37 -8.31
N GLU A 71 -12.50 -9.64 -8.46
CA GLU A 71 -13.56 -10.30 -7.67
C GLU A 71 -13.22 -10.33 -6.17
N ALA A 72 -11.95 -10.60 -5.84
CA ALA A 72 -11.48 -10.56 -4.46
C ALA A 72 -11.54 -9.14 -3.87
N ALA A 73 -11.37 -8.11 -4.71
CA ALA A 73 -11.38 -6.72 -4.25
C ALA A 73 -12.70 -6.31 -3.58
N GLY A 74 -13.84 -6.90 -3.99
CA GLY A 74 -15.13 -6.65 -3.37
C GLY A 74 -15.24 -7.09 -1.91
N ARG A 75 -14.36 -8.00 -1.46
CA ARG A 75 -14.31 -8.55 -0.09
C ARG A 75 -13.23 -7.91 0.79
N LEU A 76 -12.48 -6.93 0.28
CA LEU A 76 -11.41 -6.30 1.03
C LEU A 76 -11.92 -5.62 2.31
N GLY A 77 -11.13 -5.70 3.39
CA GLY A 77 -11.56 -5.22 4.71
C GLY A 77 -12.48 -6.19 5.47
N GLY A 78 -12.91 -7.29 4.83
CA GLY A 78 -13.53 -8.45 5.47
C GLY A 78 -12.62 -9.69 5.41
N ASP A 79 -13.21 -10.87 5.62
CA ASP A 79 -12.49 -12.14 5.57
C ASP A 79 -12.16 -12.54 4.12
N LEU A 80 -10.86 -12.50 3.79
CA LEU A 80 -10.32 -13.21 2.64
C LEU A 80 -10.04 -14.63 3.11
N SER A 81 -10.96 -15.58 2.82
CA SER A 81 -10.86 -17.02 3.10
C SER A 81 -9.43 -17.50 3.36
N GLU A 82 -9.13 -18.15 4.50
CA GLU A 82 -7.76 -18.48 4.90
C GLU A 82 -6.91 -19.17 3.82
N LEU A 83 -5.59 -18.91 3.84
CA LEU A 83 -4.64 -19.64 3.00
C LEU A 83 -4.70 -21.14 3.32
N PRO A 84 -4.48 -22.02 2.33
CA PRO A 84 -4.46 -23.46 2.58
C PRO A 84 -3.45 -23.84 3.67
N ALA A 85 -3.90 -24.58 4.68
CA ALA A 85 -3.03 -25.05 5.77
C ALA A 85 -1.92 -26.00 5.28
N ARG A 86 -2.05 -26.56 4.08
CA ARG A 86 -1.08 -27.45 3.43
C ARG A 86 -0.89 -27.05 1.96
N PRO A 87 0.26 -27.37 1.34
CA PRO A 87 0.49 -27.09 -0.07
C PRO A 87 -0.61 -27.70 -0.96
N PRO A 88 -1.31 -26.89 -1.77
CA PRO A 88 -2.35 -27.37 -2.67
C PRO A 88 -1.77 -27.99 -3.96
N GLU A 89 -2.65 -28.46 -4.85
CA GLU A 89 -2.25 -28.89 -6.18
C GLU A 89 -1.51 -27.77 -6.94
N GLY A 90 -0.39 -28.13 -7.59
CA GLY A 90 0.49 -27.18 -8.29
C GLY A 90 1.52 -26.49 -7.40
N ALA A 91 1.49 -26.69 -6.08
CA ALA A 91 2.61 -26.33 -5.21
C ALA A 91 3.85 -27.17 -5.53
N ARG A 92 5.04 -26.59 -5.36
CA ARG A 92 6.32 -27.19 -5.74
C ARG A 92 7.26 -27.23 -4.56
N ARG A 93 7.98 -28.35 -4.42
CA ARG A 93 9.12 -28.44 -3.50
C ARG A 93 10.30 -27.65 -4.08
N VAL A 94 10.99 -26.90 -3.23
CA VAL A 94 12.15 -26.07 -3.58
C VAL A 94 13.40 -26.66 -2.95
N GLY A 95 14.51 -26.65 -3.70
CA GLY A 95 15.82 -27.02 -3.18
C GLY A 95 16.33 -25.96 -2.20
N MET A 96 16.77 -26.41 -1.02
CA MET A 96 17.44 -25.58 -0.03
C MET A 96 18.94 -25.55 -0.35
N LEU A 97 19.54 -24.36 -0.28
CA LEU A 97 20.99 -24.17 -0.38
C LEU A 97 21.67 -24.47 0.95
N ASP A 98 20.99 -24.12 2.05
CA ASP A 98 21.47 -24.35 3.41
C ASP A 98 20.28 -24.48 4.38
N VAL A 99 20.47 -25.24 5.46
CA VAL A 99 19.48 -25.45 6.51
C VAL A 99 20.15 -25.64 7.86
N GLU A 100 19.82 -24.72 8.76
CA GLU A 100 20.18 -24.68 10.16
C GLU A 100 18.91 -24.70 11.02
N ARG A 101 19.06 -24.90 12.33
CA ARG A 101 17.92 -25.05 13.26
C ARG A 101 16.89 -23.91 13.23
N GLN A 102 17.30 -22.71 12.84
CA GLN A 102 16.47 -21.51 12.81
C GLN A 102 16.55 -20.74 11.48
N VAL A 103 17.34 -21.23 10.52
CA VAL A 103 17.61 -20.52 9.26
C VAL A 103 17.60 -21.50 8.10
N ILE A 104 16.84 -21.20 7.06
CA ILE A 104 16.89 -21.91 5.77
C ILE A 104 17.25 -20.89 4.70
N VAL A 105 18.18 -21.25 3.82
CA VAL A 105 18.50 -20.45 2.64
C VAL A 105 17.97 -21.18 1.41
N ALA A 106 17.06 -20.57 0.66
CA ALA A 106 16.45 -21.20 -0.51
C ALA A 106 16.05 -20.18 -1.58
N SER A 107 16.14 -20.56 -2.85
CA SER A 107 15.68 -19.71 -3.97
C SER A 107 14.17 -19.87 -4.17
N LEU A 108 13.40 -18.99 -3.54
CA LEU A 108 11.93 -19.07 -3.57
C LEU A 108 11.35 -18.43 -4.84
N ASN A 109 10.31 -19.08 -5.37
CA ASN A 109 9.44 -18.55 -6.42
C ASN A 109 7.98 -18.77 -6.02
N GLY A 110 7.12 -17.83 -6.40
CA GLY A 110 5.71 -17.82 -6.02
C GLY A 110 5.42 -16.80 -4.93
N ALA A 111 4.34 -17.02 -4.18
CA ALA A 111 3.83 -16.08 -3.19
C ALA A 111 3.46 -16.71 -1.85
N VAL A 112 3.31 -18.04 -1.78
CA VAL A 112 2.98 -18.75 -0.54
C VAL A 112 4.06 -19.81 -0.26
N LEU A 113 4.47 -19.90 0.99
CA LEU A 113 5.53 -20.76 1.48
C LEU A 113 5.02 -21.65 2.63
N TRP A 114 5.45 -22.90 2.66
CA TRP A 114 5.35 -23.78 3.82
C TRP A 114 6.71 -24.43 4.08
N VAL A 115 7.02 -24.65 5.35
CA VAL A 115 8.10 -25.53 5.80
C VAL A 115 7.47 -26.80 6.35
N LYS A 116 8.06 -27.96 6.05
CA LYS A 116 7.59 -29.26 6.53
C LYS A 116 8.73 -29.97 7.24
N THR A 117 8.46 -30.57 8.38
CA THR A 117 9.35 -31.52 9.07
C THR A 117 8.60 -32.81 9.39
N ALA A 118 9.20 -33.70 10.19
CA ALA A 118 8.53 -34.89 10.71
C ALA A 118 7.27 -34.56 11.55
N GLU A 119 7.25 -33.42 12.22
CA GLU A 119 6.17 -32.94 13.09
C GLU A 119 4.99 -32.36 12.31
N GLY A 120 5.17 -32.06 11.01
CA GLY A 120 4.11 -31.59 10.12
C GLY A 120 4.50 -30.37 9.30
N PHE A 121 3.48 -29.68 8.77
CA PHE A 121 3.66 -28.44 8.03
C PHE A 121 3.52 -27.23 8.95
N SER A 122 4.30 -26.20 8.68
CA SER A 122 4.11 -24.85 9.21
C SER A 122 2.76 -24.29 8.76
N LYS A 123 2.33 -23.23 9.42
CA LYS A 123 1.32 -22.33 8.85
C LYS A 123 1.83 -21.76 7.51
N PRO A 124 0.93 -21.48 6.53
CA PRO A 124 1.32 -20.83 5.29
C PRO A 124 1.89 -19.43 5.56
N TYR A 125 2.97 -19.09 4.87
CA TYR A 125 3.58 -17.75 4.90
C TYR A 125 3.42 -17.06 3.54
N LEU A 126 2.83 -15.87 3.54
CA LEU A 126 2.62 -15.07 2.33
C LEU A 126 3.81 -14.11 2.11
N PHE A 127 4.52 -14.27 1.00
CA PHE A 127 5.70 -13.49 0.60
C PHE A 127 5.57 -13.01 -0.85
N ASN A 128 6.48 -12.15 -1.30
CA ASN A 128 6.47 -11.50 -2.63
C ASN A 128 5.25 -10.62 -2.92
N VAL A 129 4.28 -10.52 -2.02
CA VAL A 129 3.16 -9.58 -2.12
C VAL A 129 3.62 -8.16 -1.81
N ALA A 130 2.86 -7.16 -2.28
CA ALA A 130 3.16 -5.76 -2.05
C ALA A 130 3.35 -5.44 -0.55
N LYS A 131 4.22 -4.48 -0.22
CA LYS A 131 4.44 -3.99 1.14
C LYS A 131 4.22 -2.48 1.14
N PRO A 132 2.98 -2.00 0.99
CA PRO A 132 2.70 -0.58 1.10
C PRO A 132 2.96 -0.10 2.53
N LEU A 133 3.45 1.12 2.65
CA LEU A 133 3.74 1.77 3.92
C LEU A 133 2.76 2.90 4.20
N TRP A 134 2.50 3.77 3.22
CA TRP A 134 1.50 4.84 3.34
C TRP A 134 0.98 5.32 1.97
N VAL A 135 -0.16 6.02 2.01
CA VAL A 135 -0.67 6.86 0.91
C VAL A 135 -0.29 8.32 1.19
N SER A 136 0.13 9.06 0.16
CA SER A 136 0.64 10.45 0.31
C SER A 136 -0.36 11.41 0.91
N GLU A 137 -1.62 11.32 0.48
CA GLU A 137 -2.67 12.27 0.80
C GLU A 137 -3.68 11.61 1.71
N SER A 138 -4.00 12.25 2.83
CA SER A 138 -5.19 11.87 3.61
C SER A 138 -6.48 12.35 2.94
N LYS A 139 -6.39 13.33 2.03
CA LYS A 139 -7.53 13.92 1.32
C LYS A 139 -7.19 14.28 -0.13
N ALA A 140 -8.02 13.87 -1.09
CA ALA A 140 -7.87 14.22 -2.50
C ALA A 140 -9.21 14.60 -3.12
N ALA A 141 -9.19 15.41 -4.17
CA ALA A 141 -10.40 15.73 -4.91
C ALA A 141 -10.57 14.81 -6.13
N PRO A 142 -11.79 14.60 -6.66
CA PRO A 142 -12.00 13.83 -7.87
C PRO A 142 -11.16 14.36 -9.05
N GLY A 143 -10.47 13.46 -9.76
CA GLY A 143 -9.49 13.76 -10.80
C GLY A 143 -8.10 14.19 -10.28
N GLY A 144 -7.91 14.26 -8.96
CA GLY A 144 -6.60 14.52 -8.35
C GLY A 144 -5.67 13.31 -8.41
N LEU A 145 -4.39 13.53 -8.16
CA LEU A 145 -3.39 12.47 -8.05
C LEU A 145 -3.21 12.07 -6.58
N ALA A 146 -3.08 10.76 -6.35
CA ALA A 146 -2.68 10.20 -5.08
C ALA A 146 -1.56 9.17 -5.29
N TYR A 147 -0.73 8.98 -4.27
CA TYR A 147 0.49 8.17 -4.36
C TYR A 147 0.52 7.12 -3.25
N VAL A 148 1.02 5.92 -3.54
CA VAL A 148 1.29 4.84 -2.60
C VAL A 148 2.79 4.59 -2.56
N PHE A 149 3.37 4.64 -1.36
CA PHE A 149 4.77 4.35 -1.11
C PHE A 149 4.93 2.98 -0.45
N GLY A 150 6.00 2.25 -0.76
CA GLY A 150 6.27 0.96 -0.14
C GLY A 150 7.41 0.17 -0.77
N PHE A 151 7.31 -1.16 -0.71
CA PHE A 151 8.21 -2.09 -1.40
C PHE A 151 7.42 -3.11 -2.21
N GLY A 152 8.05 -3.63 -3.28
CA GLY A 152 7.45 -4.66 -4.11
C GLY A 152 6.15 -4.25 -4.81
N LEU A 153 5.87 -2.95 -4.96
CA LEU A 153 4.60 -2.47 -5.52
C LEU A 153 4.45 -2.81 -7.01
N ARG A 154 5.53 -2.64 -7.77
CA ARG A 154 5.62 -2.90 -9.21
C ARG A 154 6.79 -3.82 -9.53
N PRO A 155 6.61 -5.15 -9.38
CA PRO A 155 7.60 -6.11 -9.81
C PRO A 155 7.76 -6.08 -11.33
N GLN A 156 8.98 -6.34 -11.81
CA GLN A 156 9.26 -6.39 -13.24
C GLN A 156 8.40 -7.47 -13.91
N TYR A 157 7.86 -7.17 -15.10
CA TYR A 157 7.00 -8.06 -15.90
C TYR A 157 5.65 -8.43 -15.26
N ARG A 158 5.30 -7.80 -14.15
CA ARG A 158 4.04 -8.02 -13.45
C ARG A 158 3.22 -6.74 -13.37
N ARG A 159 1.93 -6.92 -13.18
CA ARG A 159 0.98 -5.81 -13.10
C ARG A 159 0.90 -5.32 -11.66
N CYS A 160 0.58 -4.04 -11.52
CA CYS A 160 0.13 -3.48 -10.26
C CYS A 160 -1.33 -3.07 -10.46
N THR A 161 -2.15 -3.26 -9.44
CA THR A 161 -3.55 -2.87 -9.43
C THR A 161 -3.83 -2.12 -8.13
N ILE A 162 -4.49 -0.98 -8.23
CA ILE A 162 -4.99 -0.22 -7.08
C ILE A 162 -6.50 -0.45 -6.99
N ALA A 163 -6.99 -0.60 -5.76
CA ALA A 163 -8.42 -0.58 -5.45
C ALA A 163 -8.69 0.48 -4.39
N MET A 164 -9.72 1.30 -4.62
CA MET A 164 -10.29 2.19 -3.62
C MET A 164 -11.62 1.61 -3.18
N LYS A 165 -11.75 1.22 -1.91
CA LYS A 165 -12.94 0.58 -1.38
C LYS A 165 -13.60 1.42 -0.30
N SER A 166 -14.89 1.66 -0.46
CA SER A 166 -15.80 2.05 0.63
C SER A 166 -16.64 0.84 1.07
N ASP A 167 -17.56 1.04 2.00
CA ASP A 167 -18.47 -0.02 2.45
C ASP A 167 -19.36 -0.55 1.31
N THR A 168 -19.71 0.31 0.35
CA THR A 168 -20.70 -0.01 -0.70
C THR A 168 -20.11 -0.24 -2.09
N VAL A 169 -18.93 0.30 -2.39
CA VAL A 169 -18.38 0.28 -3.74
C VAL A 169 -16.87 0.11 -3.74
N THR A 170 -16.35 -0.55 -4.78
CA THR A 170 -14.92 -0.68 -5.06
C THR A 170 -14.62 -0.09 -6.43
N PHE A 171 -13.70 0.86 -6.48
CA PHE A 171 -13.21 1.47 -7.70
C PHE A 171 -11.80 0.98 -8.01
N PHE A 172 -11.48 0.86 -9.30
CA PHE A 172 -10.14 0.54 -9.78
C PHE A 172 -9.58 1.75 -10.52
N PRO A 173 -8.94 2.70 -9.81
CA PRO A 173 -8.44 3.91 -10.44
C PRO A 173 -7.38 3.61 -11.49
N ARG A 174 -7.28 4.48 -12.49
CA ARG A 174 -6.23 4.42 -13.49
C ARG A 174 -4.90 4.76 -12.81
N MET A 175 -3.97 3.81 -12.82
CA MET A 175 -2.59 4.11 -12.50
C MET A 175 -1.94 4.89 -13.63
N ILE A 176 -1.09 5.84 -13.27
CA ILE A 176 -0.27 6.56 -14.24
C ILE A 176 1.15 6.00 -14.12
N VAL A 177 1.72 5.65 -15.28
CA VAL A 177 3.06 5.08 -15.38
C VAL A 177 3.84 5.95 -16.32
N GLU A 178 4.82 6.68 -15.80
CA GLU A 178 5.74 7.45 -16.64
C GLU A 178 6.50 6.54 -17.60
N ALA A 179 6.58 6.93 -18.87
CA ALA A 179 7.20 6.13 -19.92
C ALA A 179 8.69 5.79 -19.63
N ARG A 180 9.39 6.66 -18.87
CA ARG A 180 10.77 6.41 -18.42
C ARG A 180 10.84 5.39 -17.28
N ALA A 181 9.77 5.22 -16.49
CA ALA A 181 9.66 4.28 -15.38
C ALA A 181 9.21 2.86 -15.78
N LEU A 182 9.12 2.57 -17.09
CA LEU A 182 8.94 1.20 -17.59
C LEU A 182 10.25 0.40 -17.57
N ARG A 183 11.40 1.08 -17.59
CA ARG A 183 12.74 0.45 -17.60
C ARG A 183 13.36 0.36 -16.20
N THR A 184 12.90 1.20 -15.27
CA THR A 184 13.23 1.11 -13.85
C THR A 184 12.04 0.47 -13.16
N ALA A 185 12.21 -0.71 -12.55
CA ALA A 185 11.21 -1.25 -11.64
C ALA A 185 11.12 -0.30 -10.44
N ASP A 186 10.29 0.74 -10.55
CA ASP A 186 9.97 1.59 -9.40
C ASP A 186 9.00 0.82 -8.52
N SER A 187 9.56 -0.15 -7.77
CA SER A 187 8.81 -0.95 -6.83
C SER A 187 8.53 -0.20 -5.52
N ARG A 188 8.85 1.11 -5.46
CA ARG A 188 8.70 1.93 -4.25
C ARG A 188 7.59 2.96 -4.32
N LEU A 189 7.18 3.37 -5.52
CA LEU A 189 6.15 4.37 -5.72
C LEU A 189 5.17 3.96 -6.81
N VAL A 190 3.88 4.13 -6.53
CA VAL A 190 2.79 4.04 -7.50
C VAL A 190 1.90 5.25 -7.33
N TYR A 191 1.43 5.84 -8.41
CA TYR A 191 0.46 6.92 -8.36
C TYR A 191 -0.72 6.64 -9.28
N PHE A 192 -1.88 7.12 -8.85
CA PHE A 192 -3.15 6.87 -9.50
C PHE A 192 -4.00 8.14 -9.51
N GLU A 193 -4.86 8.25 -10.53
CA GLU A 193 -5.85 9.32 -10.60
C GLU A 193 -7.10 8.88 -9.82
N VAL A 194 -7.51 9.70 -8.85
CA VAL A 194 -8.79 9.53 -8.16
C VAL A 194 -9.91 9.66 -9.21
N PRO A 195 -10.83 8.67 -9.36
CA PRO A 195 -11.82 8.72 -10.42
C PRO A 195 -12.67 10.00 -10.35
N LYS A 196 -12.97 10.61 -11.50
CA LYS A 196 -13.65 11.92 -11.55
C LYS A 196 -15.10 11.86 -11.07
N ASP A 197 -15.71 10.70 -11.23
CA ASP A 197 -17.08 10.34 -10.88
C ASP A 197 -17.19 9.68 -9.49
N VAL A 198 -16.08 9.56 -8.75
CA VAL A 198 -16.11 9.01 -7.39
C VAL A 198 -16.89 9.95 -6.47
N ALA A 199 -17.77 9.38 -5.66
CA ALA A 199 -18.49 10.13 -4.65
C ALA A 199 -17.52 10.65 -3.56
N ALA A 200 -17.93 11.73 -2.90
CA ALA A 200 -17.27 12.18 -1.68
C ALA A 200 -17.33 11.08 -0.61
N GLY A 201 -16.27 10.89 0.16
CA GLY A 201 -16.27 9.94 1.26
C GLY A 201 -14.91 9.37 1.59
N ARG A 202 -14.85 8.50 2.59
CA ARG A 202 -13.63 7.79 2.97
C ARG A 202 -13.51 6.49 2.20
N TYR A 203 -12.32 6.22 1.69
CA TYR A 203 -11.97 5.02 0.98
C TYR A 203 -10.69 4.41 1.55
N SER A 204 -10.72 3.11 1.82
CA SER A 204 -9.50 2.36 2.04
C SER A 204 -8.82 2.09 0.70
N VAL A 205 -7.54 2.42 0.59
CA VAL A 205 -6.72 2.18 -0.59
C VAL A 205 -5.98 0.86 -0.41
N TYR A 206 -6.07 0.00 -1.41
CA TYR A 206 -5.38 -1.28 -1.48
C TYR A 206 -4.52 -1.38 -2.74
N VAL A 207 -3.43 -2.12 -2.63
CA VAL A 207 -2.51 -2.43 -3.73
C VAL A 207 -2.37 -3.93 -3.90
N HIS A 208 -2.24 -4.36 -5.15
CA HIS A 208 -1.95 -5.73 -5.54
C HIS A 208 -0.86 -5.72 -6.60
N ASN A 209 0.16 -6.55 -6.46
CA ASN A 209 1.32 -6.61 -7.36
C ASN A 209 1.34 -7.88 -8.25
N SER A 210 0.17 -8.49 -8.46
CA SER A 210 -0.08 -9.75 -9.17
C SER A 210 0.58 -11.00 -8.58
N TYR A 211 1.00 -10.95 -7.31
CA TYR A 211 1.42 -12.11 -6.52
C TYR A 211 0.33 -12.50 -5.53
N GLY A 212 0.21 -13.80 -5.22
CA GLY A 212 -0.62 -14.27 -4.12
C GLY A 212 -2.11 -14.39 -4.45
N GLY A 213 -2.50 -14.26 -5.72
CA GLY A 213 -3.89 -14.32 -6.18
C GLY A 213 -4.81 -13.47 -5.31
N ARG A 214 -5.94 -14.03 -4.85
CA ARG A 214 -6.89 -13.28 -3.98
C ARG A 214 -6.31 -12.77 -2.66
N TRP A 215 -5.24 -13.40 -2.15
CA TRP A 215 -4.59 -13.05 -0.87
C TRP A 215 -3.54 -11.95 -1.01
N GLY A 216 -3.17 -11.59 -2.23
CA GLY A 216 -2.12 -10.62 -2.52
C GLY A 216 -2.46 -9.17 -2.22
N TRP A 217 -3.73 -8.85 -1.94
CA TRP A 217 -4.18 -7.49 -1.68
C TRP A 217 -3.67 -6.98 -0.34
N ARG A 218 -3.09 -5.78 -0.35
CA ARG A 218 -2.53 -5.15 0.86
C ARG A 218 -3.06 -3.73 1.01
N LYS A 219 -3.56 -3.43 2.21
CA LYS A 219 -4.05 -2.09 2.55
C LYS A 219 -2.86 -1.13 2.62
N ALA A 220 -2.96 -0.02 1.89
CA ALA A 220 -1.94 1.02 1.83
C ALA A 220 -2.26 2.22 2.72
N GLY A 221 -3.54 2.49 2.99
CA GLY A 221 -3.97 3.60 3.83
C GLY A 221 -5.43 3.96 3.61
N GLU A 222 -5.83 5.11 4.16
CA GLU A 222 -7.15 5.70 3.96
C GLU A 222 -7.00 6.97 3.12
N LEU A 223 -7.99 7.24 2.27
CA LEU A 223 -8.09 8.44 1.47
C LEU A 223 -9.50 9.02 1.60
N GLU A 224 -9.61 10.26 2.07
CA GLU A 224 -10.85 11.04 2.00
C GLU A 224 -10.97 11.66 0.61
N VAL A 225 -11.94 11.23 -0.18
CA VAL A 225 -12.33 11.95 -1.38
C VAL A 225 -13.22 13.12 -0.97
N ALA A 226 -12.73 14.33 -1.22
CA ALA A 226 -13.49 15.55 -1.05
C ALA A 226 -14.73 15.52 -1.95
N SER A 227 -15.79 16.25 -1.55
CA SER A 227 -16.95 16.43 -2.44
C SER A 227 -16.49 16.95 -3.79
N PRO A 228 -17.00 16.38 -4.90
CA PRO A 228 -16.83 17.05 -6.19
C PRO A 228 -17.31 18.48 -6.01
N LEU A 229 -16.56 19.44 -6.56
CA LEU A 229 -17.02 20.82 -6.63
C LEU A 229 -18.31 20.78 -7.46
N ASN A 230 -19.46 20.72 -6.79
CA ASN A 230 -20.77 20.61 -7.43
C ASN A 230 -21.08 21.93 -8.12
N GLY A 231 -21.41 21.83 -9.41
CA GLY A 231 -21.79 22.96 -10.28
C GLY A 231 -20.62 23.46 -11.11
N GLN A 232 -20.88 23.75 -12.40
CA GLN A 232 -19.98 24.40 -13.36
C GLN A 232 -18.63 24.82 -12.78
N GLU A 233 -17.52 24.21 -13.23
CA GLU A 233 -16.15 24.55 -12.79
C GLU A 233 -16.07 26.05 -12.51
N LYS A 234 -16.00 26.45 -11.23
CA LYS A 234 -15.89 27.86 -10.86
C LYS A 234 -14.50 28.29 -11.30
N VAL A 235 -14.42 28.77 -12.53
CA VAL A 235 -13.17 29.19 -13.17
C VAL A 235 -12.92 30.65 -12.84
N PHE A 236 -11.83 30.91 -12.13
CA PHE A 236 -11.34 32.24 -11.81
C PHE A 236 -10.18 32.54 -12.76
N ASN A 237 -10.45 33.27 -13.83
CA ASN A 237 -9.43 33.61 -14.81
C ASN A 237 -8.53 34.71 -14.25
N VAL A 238 -7.22 34.51 -14.19
CA VAL A 238 -6.29 35.52 -13.64
C VAL A 238 -6.41 36.88 -14.33
N ARG A 239 -6.81 36.93 -15.61
CA ARG A 239 -7.04 38.18 -16.35
C ARG A 239 -8.27 38.95 -15.87
N THR A 240 -9.32 38.26 -15.41
CA THR A 240 -10.48 38.94 -14.81
C THR A 240 -10.14 39.58 -13.46
N HIS A 241 -9.01 39.18 -12.86
CA HIS A 241 -8.45 39.76 -11.64
C HIS A 241 -7.29 40.74 -11.91
N GLY A 242 -7.06 41.09 -13.18
CA GLY A 242 -6.10 42.13 -13.57
C GLY A 242 -4.72 41.64 -13.99
N ALA A 243 -4.51 40.33 -14.14
CA ALA A 243 -3.24 39.81 -14.64
C ALA A 243 -3.08 40.16 -16.13
N LYS A 244 -1.89 40.63 -16.52
CA LYS A 244 -1.58 40.98 -17.91
C LYS A 244 -1.06 39.78 -18.69
N GLY A 245 -0.17 38.98 -18.10
CA GLY A 245 0.45 37.86 -18.79
C GLY A 245 1.41 38.29 -19.92
N ASP A 246 2.02 39.48 -19.80
CA ASP A 246 2.93 40.07 -20.78
C ASP A 246 4.42 39.82 -20.48
N GLY A 247 4.72 39.15 -19.36
CA GLY A 247 6.08 38.84 -18.89
C GLY A 247 6.83 40.02 -18.27
N LEU A 248 6.22 41.21 -18.23
CA LEU A 248 6.85 42.45 -17.73
C LEU A 248 6.16 42.97 -16.47
N ALA A 249 4.82 42.97 -16.46
CA ALA A 249 4.06 43.42 -15.32
C ALA A 249 4.08 42.36 -14.20
N ASN A 250 4.17 42.84 -12.95
CA ASN A 250 4.02 41.96 -11.79
C ASN A 250 2.55 41.57 -11.60
N ASP A 251 2.24 40.32 -11.94
CA ASP A 251 0.91 39.72 -11.87
C ASP A 251 0.58 39.10 -10.50
N TYR A 252 1.50 39.15 -9.53
CA TYR A 252 1.34 38.54 -8.20
C TYR A 252 -0.01 38.85 -7.54
N ARG A 253 -0.38 40.13 -7.45
CA ARG A 253 -1.63 40.54 -6.79
C ARG A 253 -2.86 40.00 -7.51
N ALA A 254 -2.86 40.01 -8.84
CA ALA A 254 -3.98 39.53 -9.63
C ALA A 254 -4.18 38.01 -9.46
N ILE A 255 -3.07 37.27 -9.48
CA ILE A 255 -3.07 35.81 -9.28
C ILE A 255 -3.52 35.48 -7.86
N GLN A 256 -2.97 36.12 -6.84
CA GLN A 256 -3.37 35.88 -5.44
C GLN A 256 -4.85 36.21 -5.22
N ASN A 257 -5.35 37.31 -5.80
CA ASN A 257 -6.78 37.65 -5.72
C ASN A 257 -7.69 36.59 -6.36
N ALA A 258 -7.26 36.00 -7.49
CA ALA A 258 -8.00 34.90 -8.13
C ALA A 258 -8.02 33.65 -7.23
N VAL A 259 -6.91 33.32 -6.58
CA VAL A 259 -6.81 32.22 -5.61
C VAL A 259 -7.69 32.48 -4.39
N ASP A 260 -7.64 33.67 -3.82
CA ASP A 260 -8.46 34.04 -2.66
C ASP A 260 -9.95 34.02 -2.99
N ALA A 261 -10.33 34.44 -4.21
CA ALA A 261 -11.70 34.37 -4.70
C ALA A 261 -12.17 32.92 -4.86
N ALA A 262 -11.32 32.03 -5.40
CA ALA A 262 -11.60 30.61 -5.51
C ALA A 262 -11.80 29.97 -4.13
N SER A 263 -10.91 30.24 -3.18
CA SER A 263 -11.03 29.72 -1.81
C SER A 263 -12.29 30.23 -1.10
N LYS A 264 -12.60 31.54 -1.19
CA LYS A 264 -13.85 32.11 -0.64
C LYS A 264 -15.12 31.50 -1.23
N ALA A 265 -15.05 31.00 -2.47
CA ALA A 265 -16.16 30.33 -3.13
C ALA A 265 -16.34 28.85 -2.74
N GLY A 266 -15.57 28.36 -1.77
CA GLY A 266 -15.54 26.96 -1.33
C GLY A 266 -14.69 26.06 -2.25
N GLY A 267 -13.70 26.65 -2.92
CA GLY A 267 -12.82 25.99 -3.88
C GLY A 267 -13.13 26.35 -5.34
N GLY A 268 -12.22 26.00 -6.24
CA GLY A 268 -12.34 26.31 -7.67
C GLY A 268 -11.05 26.15 -8.48
N THR A 269 -11.12 26.45 -9.77
CA THR A 269 -9.96 26.43 -10.67
C THR A 269 -9.54 27.85 -11.00
N VAL A 270 -8.32 28.23 -10.63
CA VAL A 270 -7.68 29.45 -11.13
C VAL A 270 -7.06 29.14 -12.49
N PHE A 271 -7.56 29.80 -13.53
CA PHE A 271 -7.15 29.55 -14.92
C PHE A 271 -6.20 30.62 -15.42
N PHE A 272 -5.12 30.17 -16.07
CA PHE A 272 -4.11 30.97 -16.73
C PHE A 272 -4.27 30.84 -18.26
N PRO A 273 -4.83 31.85 -18.94
CA PRO A 273 -4.79 31.94 -20.39
C PRO A 273 -3.34 31.98 -20.91
N PRO A 274 -3.09 31.73 -22.21
CA PRO A 274 -1.77 31.89 -22.80
C PRO A 274 -1.12 33.23 -22.46
N GLY A 275 0.14 33.21 -22.02
CA GLY A 275 0.89 34.39 -21.60
C GLY A 275 2.00 34.06 -20.61
N THR A 276 2.87 35.04 -20.37
CA THR A 276 3.94 34.95 -19.37
C THR A 276 3.56 35.79 -18.15
N TYR A 277 3.39 35.15 -16.99
CA TYR A 277 2.94 35.85 -15.78
C TYR A 277 4.11 36.00 -14.81
N ALA A 278 4.61 37.22 -14.64
CA ALA A 278 5.73 37.48 -13.75
C ALA A 278 5.23 37.66 -12.31
N THR A 279 5.87 37.02 -11.34
CA THR A 279 5.59 37.21 -9.90
C THR A 279 6.89 37.48 -9.15
N ASP A 280 6.84 38.42 -8.21
CA ASP A 280 7.99 38.75 -7.34
C ASP A 280 7.96 38.00 -6.00
N ARG A 281 6.91 37.21 -5.75
CA ARG A 281 6.63 36.51 -4.48
C ARG A 281 5.91 35.18 -4.72
N THR A 282 5.93 34.34 -3.68
CA THR A 282 5.25 33.04 -3.66
C THR A 282 3.72 33.20 -3.65
N ILE A 283 3.03 32.49 -4.54
CA ILE A 283 1.56 32.35 -4.54
C ILE A 283 1.16 31.31 -3.49
N LEU A 284 0.25 31.66 -2.58
CA LEU A 284 -0.25 30.76 -1.55
C LEU A 284 -1.53 30.09 -2.05
N VAL A 285 -1.50 28.77 -2.24
CA VAL A 285 -2.61 27.98 -2.81
C VAL A 285 -3.21 27.06 -1.74
N PRO A 286 -4.46 27.29 -1.31
CA PRO A 286 -5.18 26.39 -0.42
C PRO A 286 -5.52 25.03 -1.07
N VAL A 287 -5.78 24.01 -0.25
CA VAL A 287 -6.03 22.62 -0.68
C VAL A 287 -7.28 22.42 -1.58
N ASP A 288 -8.21 23.37 -1.54
CA ASP A 288 -9.46 23.38 -2.31
C ASP A 288 -9.36 24.19 -3.62
N VAL A 289 -8.18 24.78 -3.91
CA VAL A 289 -7.92 25.57 -5.13
C VAL A 289 -6.97 24.84 -6.08
N ARG A 290 -7.33 24.77 -7.37
CA ARG A 290 -6.49 24.18 -8.43
C ARG A 290 -5.96 25.26 -9.36
N LEU A 291 -4.69 25.20 -9.73
CA LEU A 291 -4.13 26.05 -10.78
C LEU A 291 -4.13 25.30 -12.12
N ARG A 292 -4.58 25.93 -13.20
CA ARG A 292 -4.63 25.33 -14.55
C ARG A 292 -4.15 26.30 -15.62
N GLY A 293 -3.17 25.89 -16.42
CA GLY A 293 -2.74 26.60 -17.64
C GLY A 293 -3.45 26.11 -18.92
N ALA A 294 -3.27 26.85 -20.02
CA ALA A 294 -3.90 26.59 -21.33
C ALA A 294 -3.19 25.54 -22.23
N ASN A 295 -2.48 24.58 -21.64
CA ASN A 295 -1.48 23.68 -22.26
C ASN A 295 -0.15 24.36 -22.66
N ARG A 296 0.94 23.58 -22.64
CA ARG A 296 2.31 24.03 -22.93
C ARG A 296 2.49 24.52 -24.39
N ASP A 297 1.73 23.98 -25.34
CA ASP A 297 1.90 24.23 -26.77
C ASP A 297 1.18 25.49 -27.30
N THR A 298 0.53 26.26 -26.42
CA THR A 298 -0.16 27.51 -26.76
C THR A 298 0.53 28.76 -26.21
N SER A 299 1.74 28.59 -25.63
CA SER A 299 2.54 29.64 -25.00
C SER A 299 3.13 30.62 -26.02
#